data_AF-A0A1C4J8V2-F1
#
_entry.id   AF-A0A1C4J8V2-F1
#
_cell.length_a   1.000
_cell.length_b   1.000
_cell.length_c   1.000
_cell.angle_alpha   90.00
_cell.angle_beta   90.00
_cell.angle_gamma   90.00
#
_symmetry.space_group_name_H-M   'P 1'
#
loop_
_entity.id
_entity.type
_entity.pdbx_description
1 polymer ?
#
loop_
_entity_poly.entity_id
_entity_poly.type
_entity_poly.pdbx_seq_one_letter_code
_entity_poly.pdbx_strand_id
1 'polypeptide(L)'
;MSAYSRVYQGLVKGGMSATEAAHLLGELRSETGAELSAGLLARATETYGQKPTDSNGVKRRRTARFGAVRDAAQWVITATTTGRLTTTPQQRDPRSTT
;
A
#
# COMPACT_ATOMS: atom_id res chain seq x y z
N MET A 1 -6.09 -4.72 16.26
CA MET A 1 -7.37 -4.96 15.55
C MET A 1 -7.31 -4.18 14.23
N SER A 2 -7.45 -4.84 13.07
CA SER A 2 -7.25 -4.20 11.76
C SER A 2 -8.31 -3.14 11.44
N ALA A 3 -8.01 -2.20 10.54
CA ALA A 3 -8.99 -1.23 10.02
C ALA A 3 -10.19 -1.92 9.38
N TYR A 4 -9.97 -3.04 8.66
CA TYR A 4 -11.04 -3.85 8.08
C TYR A 4 -12.08 -4.29 9.13
N SER A 5 -11.62 -4.80 10.27
CA SER A 5 -12.49 -5.28 11.34
C SER A 5 -13.33 -4.14 11.95
N ARG A 6 -12.75 -2.93 12.03
CA ARG A 6 -13.41 -1.72 12.54
C ARG A 6 -14.44 -1.19 11.55
N VAL A 7 -14.11 -1.13 10.26
CA VAL A 7 -15.04 -0.79 9.17
C VAL A 7 -16.23 -1.74 9.16
N TYR A 8 -15.97 -3.06 9.17
CA TYR A 8 -17.03 -4.08 9.18
C TYR A 8 -17.96 -3.92 10.38
N GLN A 9 -17.41 -3.77 11.60
CA GLN A 9 -18.22 -3.60 12.79
C GLN A 9 -19.10 -2.36 12.75
N GLY A 10 -18.60 -1.20 12.31
CA GLY A 10 -19.41 0.00 12.28
C GLY A 10 -20.39 0.06 11.10
N LEU A 11 -20.12 -0.63 9.99
CA LEU A 11 -21.11 -0.83 8.92
C LEU A 11 -22.26 -1.75 9.37
N VAL A 12 -21.94 -2.86 10.05
CA VAL A 12 -22.94 -3.84 10.48
C VAL A 12 -23.77 -3.36 11.66
N LYS A 13 -23.15 -2.66 12.64
CA LYS A 13 -23.86 -2.14 13.81
C LYS A 13 -24.70 -0.89 13.51
N GLY A 14 -24.44 -0.20 12.39
CA GLY A 14 -25.06 1.08 12.06
C GLY A 14 -24.61 2.20 12.99
N GLY A 15 -24.84 3.46 12.58
CA GLY A 15 -24.54 4.65 13.39
C GLY A 15 -23.16 5.27 13.15
N MET A 16 -22.39 4.79 12.18
CA MET A 16 -21.13 5.44 11.79
C MET A 16 -21.42 6.71 10.99
N SER A 17 -20.83 7.84 11.41
CA SER A 17 -20.88 9.07 10.63
C SER A 17 -20.07 8.96 9.33
N ALA A 18 -20.40 9.77 8.33
CA ALA A 18 -19.65 9.80 7.07
C ALA A 18 -18.15 10.12 7.28
N THR A 19 -17.83 10.94 8.28
CA THR A 19 -16.45 11.32 8.63
C THR A 19 -15.67 10.15 9.22
N GLU A 20 -16.28 9.40 10.15
CA GLU A 20 -15.67 8.20 10.73
C GLU A 20 -15.46 7.10 9.68
N ALA A 21 -16.43 6.93 8.78
CA ALA A 21 -16.32 6.00 7.67
C ALA A 21 -15.14 6.35 6.76
N ALA A 22 -15.00 7.62 6.39
CA ALA A 22 -13.92 8.05 5.53
C ALA A 22 -12.54 7.88 6.20
N HIS A 23 -12.43 8.15 7.51
CA HIS A 23 -11.20 7.92 8.26
C HIS A 23 -10.80 6.44 8.29
N LEU A 24 -11.74 5.55 8.64
CA LEU A 24 -11.49 4.11 8.71
C LEU A 24 -11.17 3.51 7.33
N LEU A 25 -11.77 4.02 6.26
CA LEU A 25 -11.42 3.65 4.89
C LEU A 25 -10.01 4.15 4.50
N GLY A 26 -9.61 5.33 4.97
CA GLY A 26 -8.25 5.85 4.79
C GLY A 26 -7.19 4.98 5.50
N GLU A 27 -7.48 4.55 6.73
CA GLU A 27 -6.65 3.60 7.46
C GLU A 27 -6.56 2.25 6.76
N LEU A 28 -7.70 1.70 6.30
CA LEU A 28 -7.74 0.44 5.56
C LEU A 28 -6.91 0.51 4.28
N ARG A 29 -6.97 1.64 3.57
CA ARG A 29 -6.16 1.85 2.36
C ARG A 29 -4.67 1.87 2.68
N SER A 30 -4.29 2.50 3.80
CA SER A 30 -2.90 2.54 4.27
C SER A 30 -2.40 1.15 4.67
N GLU A 31 -3.18 0.39 5.45
CA GLU A 31 -2.89 -0.99 5.83
C GLU A 31 -2.71 -1.88 4.58
N THR A 32 -3.64 -1.78 3.63
CA THR A 32 -3.60 -2.55 2.37
C THR A 32 -2.35 -2.23 1.56
N GLY A 33 -1.97 -0.95 1.47
CA GLY A 33 -0.76 -0.55 0.76
C GLY A 33 0.52 -1.09 1.37
N ALA A 34 0.61 -1.11 2.69
CA ALA A 34 1.73 -1.71 3.41
C ALA A 34 1.82 -3.22 3.15
N GLU A 35 0.69 -3.93 3.20
CA GLU A 35 0.62 -5.37 2.93
C GLU A 35 1.02 -5.71 1.49
N LEU A 36 0.48 -4.98 0.51
CA LEU A 36 0.83 -5.16 -0.92
C LEU A 36 2.30 -4.89 -1.19
N SER A 37 2.86 -3.83 -0.58
CA SER A 37 4.28 -3.50 -0.70
C SER A 37 5.18 -4.58 -0.11
N ALA A 38 4.82 -5.11 1.07
CA ALA A 38 5.52 -6.22 1.67
C ALA A 38 5.48 -7.48 0.80
N GLY A 39 4.31 -7.80 0.22
CA GLY A 39 4.15 -8.92 -0.71
C GLY A 39 5.01 -8.78 -1.97
N LEU A 40 5.08 -7.58 -2.55
CA LEU A 40 5.95 -7.29 -3.70
C LEU A 40 7.43 -7.50 -3.37
N LEU A 41 7.89 -7.04 -2.20
CA LEU A 41 9.28 -7.21 -1.76
C LEU A 41 9.61 -8.68 -1.47
N ALA A 42 8.71 -9.42 -0.83
CA ALA A 42 8.88 -10.85 -0.60
C ALA A 42 9.03 -11.59 -1.93
N ARG A 43 8.13 -11.34 -2.88
CA ARG A 43 8.17 -11.95 -4.21
C ARG A 43 9.42 -11.57 -4.99
N ALA A 44 9.87 -10.31 -4.89
CA ALA A 44 11.11 -9.85 -5.50
C ALA A 44 12.34 -10.56 -4.92
N THR A 45 12.34 -10.80 -3.60
CA THR A 45 13.41 -11.52 -2.91
C THR A 45 13.48 -12.97 -3.36
N GLU A 46 12.34 -13.66 -3.48
CA GLU A 46 12.28 -15.02 -4.03
C GLU A 46 12.78 -15.09 -5.48
N THR A 47 12.33 -14.13 -6.31
CA THR A 47 12.56 -14.17 -7.76
C THR A 47 13.98 -13.74 -8.12
N TYR A 48 14.45 -12.65 -7.50
CA TYR A 48 15.70 -11.97 -7.83
C TYR A 48 16.78 -12.14 -6.76
N GLY A 49 16.52 -12.89 -5.68
CA GLY A 49 17.53 -13.27 -4.70
C GLY A 49 18.79 -13.81 -5.36
N GLN A 50 19.93 -13.45 -4.79
CA GLN A 50 21.22 -13.87 -5.31
C GLN A 50 21.43 -15.35 -5.03
N LYS A 51 21.93 -16.08 -6.03
CA LYS A 51 22.31 -17.48 -5.87
C LYS A 51 23.83 -17.62 -5.79
N PRO A 52 24.36 -18.59 -5.04
CA PRO A 52 25.82 -18.78 -4.89
C PRO A 52 26.54 -18.98 -6.22
N THR A 53 25.86 -19.60 -7.20
CA THR A 53 26.40 -19.95 -8.52
C THR A 53 26.17 -18.87 -9.57
N ASP A 54 25.57 -17.72 -9.23
CA ASP A 54 25.32 -16.67 -10.22
C ASP A 54 26.63 -16.02 -10.67
N SER A 55 26.80 -15.86 -11.99
CA SER A 55 27.89 -15.06 -12.54
C SER A 55 27.72 -13.58 -12.19
N ASN A 56 28.80 -12.80 -12.26
CA ASN A 56 28.75 -11.36 -11.95
C ASN A 56 27.73 -10.59 -12.81
N GLY A 57 27.58 -10.97 -14.09
CA GLY A 57 26.58 -10.37 -14.98
C GLY A 57 25.14 -10.67 -14.56
N VAL A 58 24.88 -11.91 -14.11
CA VAL A 58 23.57 -12.32 -13.59
C VAL A 58 23.25 -11.60 -12.28
N LYS A 59 24.23 -11.50 -11.36
CA LYS A 59 24.09 -10.76 -10.10
C LYS A 59 23.70 -9.30 -10.35
N ARG A 60 24.41 -8.60 -11.25
CA ARG A 60 24.09 -7.20 -11.59
C ARG A 60 22.67 -7.04 -12.14
N ARG A 61 22.24 -7.92 -13.05
CA ARG A 61 20.89 -7.89 -13.63
C ARG A 61 19.81 -8.18 -12.58
N ARG A 62 20.03 -9.13 -11.67
CA ARG A 62 19.14 -9.44 -10.56
C ARG A 62 18.99 -8.26 -9.60
N THR A 63 20.11 -7.63 -9.20
CA THR A 63 20.10 -6.43 -8.35
C THR A 63 19.32 -5.28 -9.00
N ALA A 64 19.52 -5.02 -10.30
CA ALA A 64 18.79 -3.96 -11.00
C ALA A 64 17.27 -4.21 -11.02
N ARG A 65 16.85 -5.46 -11.28
CA ARG A 65 15.43 -5.83 -11.25
C ARG A 65 14.83 -5.74 -9.84
N PHE A 66 15.57 -6.17 -8.82
CA PHE A 66 15.17 -6.03 -7.43
C PHE A 66 14.99 -4.56 -7.04
N GLY A 67 15.92 -3.69 -7.43
CA GLY A 67 15.83 -2.24 -7.23
C GLY A 67 14.55 -1.65 -7.84
N ALA A 68 14.24 -2.01 -9.09
CA ALA A 68 13.02 -1.55 -9.76
C ALA A 68 11.73 -1.99 -9.02
N VAL A 69 11.69 -3.23 -8.51
CA VAL A 69 10.52 -3.68 -7.72
C VAL A 69 10.44 -2.98 -6.37
N ARG A 70 11.57 -2.71 -5.71
CA ARG A 70 11.59 -1.92 -4.48
C ARG A 70 11.03 -0.52 -4.70
N ASP A 71 11.40 0.14 -5.80
CA ASP A 71 10.89 1.47 -6.14
C ASP A 71 9.38 1.42 -6.43
N ALA A 72 8.90 0.37 -7.11
CA ALA A 72 7.46 0.14 -7.29
C ALA A 72 6.74 -0.10 -5.96
N ALA A 73 7.32 -0.87 -5.04
CA ALA A 73 6.76 -1.13 -3.72
C ALA A 73 6.66 0.16 -2.86
N GLN A 74 7.65 1.05 -2.98
CA GLN A 74 7.63 2.38 -2.36
C GLN A 74 6.50 3.26 -2.95
N TRP A 75 6.35 3.22 -4.27
CA TRP A 75 5.28 3.93 -4.97
C TRP A 75 3.90 3.44 -4.53
N VAL A 76 3.69 2.12 -4.37
CA VAL A 76 2.42 1.54 -3.90
C VAL A 76 2.04 2.09 -2.53
N ILE A 77 2.95 2.09 -1.54
CA ILE A 77 2.69 2.66 -0.20
C ILE A 77 2.26 4.13 -0.31
N THR A 78 2.98 4.90 -1.12
CA THR A 78 2.70 6.32 -1.29
C THR A 78 1.33 6.54 -1.94
N ALA A 79 1.02 5.77 -2.97
CA ALA A 79 -0.18 5.94 -3.76
C ALA A 79 -1.45 5.45 -3.03
N THR A 80 -1.33 4.44 -2.15
CA THR A 80 -2.43 4.02 -1.27
C THR A 80 -2.63 5.01 -0.13
N THR A 81 -1.57 5.49 0.51
CA THR A 81 -1.67 6.44 1.63
C THR A 81 -2.25 7.77 1.17
N THR A 82 -1.87 8.25 -0.01
CA THR A 82 -2.37 9.51 -0.59
C THR A 82 -3.71 9.36 -1.32
N GLY A 83 -4.23 8.14 -1.45
CA GLY A 83 -5.44 7.85 -2.23
C GLY A 83 -5.31 8.04 -3.74
N ARG A 84 -4.10 8.33 -4.27
CA ARG A 84 -3.85 8.58 -5.70
C ARG A 84 -4.03 7.37 -6.62
N LEU A 85 -4.07 6.15 -6.08
CA LEU A 85 -4.36 4.93 -6.85
C LEU A 85 -5.81 4.86 -7.35
N THR A 86 -6.71 5.62 -6.74
CA THR A 86 -8.14 5.55 -7.00
C THR A 86 -8.68 6.95 -7.20
N THR A 87 -9.52 7.17 -8.21
CA THR A 87 -10.33 8.40 -8.41
C THR A 87 -11.38 8.61 -7.31
N THR A 88 -11.11 8.14 -6.09
CA THR A 88 -11.95 8.45 -4.94
C THR A 88 -11.92 9.96 -4.75
N PRO A 89 -13.08 10.62 -4.71
CA PRO A 89 -13.13 12.05 -4.49
C PRO A 89 -12.29 12.36 -3.25
N GLN A 90 -11.32 13.26 -3.40
CA GLN A 90 -10.64 13.80 -2.23
C GLN A 90 -11.73 14.28 -1.28
N GLN A 91 -11.69 13.82 -0.02
CA GLN A 91 -12.38 14.53 1.03
C GLN A 91 -11.84 15.95 1.00
N ARG A 92 -12.61 16.88 0.43
CA ARG A 92 -12.39 18.30 0.65
C ARG A 92 -12.40 18.47 2.15
N ASP A 93 -11.29 18.93 2.69
CA ASP A 93 -11.24 19.36 4.08
C ASP A 93 -12.31 20.46 4.24
N PRO A 94 -13.35 20.26 5.07
CA PRO A 94 -14.39 21.27 5.25
C PRO A 94 -13.86 22.56 5.88
N ARG A 95 -12.58 22.60 6.28
CA ARG A 95 -11.89 23.81 6.76
C ARG A 95 -11.20 24.64 5.68
N SER A 96 -11.18 24.20 4.42
CA SER A 96 -10.59 24.99 3.34
C SER A 96 -11.62 25.91 2.70
N THR A 97 -11.85 27.06 3.35
CA THR A 97 -12.45 28.26 2.76
C THR A 97 -11.41 29.37 2.77
N THR A 98 -10.51 29.34 1.80
CA THR A 98 -9.67 30.48 1.39
C THR A 98 -9.38 30.35 -0.10
#